data_AF-A0A969XH43-F1
#
_entry.id   AF-A0A969XH43-F1
#
_cell.length_a   1.000
_cell.length_b   1.000
_cell.length_c   1.000
_cell.angle_alpha   90.00
_cell.angle_beta   90.00
_cell.angle_gamma   90.00
#
_symmetry.space_group_name_H-M   'P 1'
#
loop_
_entity.id
_entity.type
_entity.pdbx_description
1 polymer ?
#
loop_
_entity_poly.entity_id
_entity_poly.type
_entity_poly.pdbx_seq_one_letter_code
_entity_poly.pdbx_strand_id
1 'polypeptide(L)'
;MWNRVVLLIAGVACGWNLVHVLSAPADRARRHRVWVALAVVAGIGMSAALVPSGGVGAFVLGLVVFLGSAVVAYAGNARELGKEEDPLPRPRPEPPTSGDPRPVVILVADGEPETYTGPGPWAREWRRRAHAGPEAAPHWLLRPLTYTRIRAAYGVLPPEETVQGWLSTLARRLDRSLGGEYRVQEAFLRISPSLASTLFHLAEDGHRTVLLVPVGYAQDVAAPLREVVTRSRVREVGVSVDYAPVLGIDSDVADVLGARLPALARGQAPPRLADYADALQAEAEQRVAAWDVRPS
;
A
#
# COMPACT_ATOMS: atom_id res chain seq x y z
N MET A 1 -41.93 6.25 15.47
CA MET A 1 -41.04 6.84 14.44
C MET A 1 -39.56 6.69 14.83
N TRP A 2 -39.17 7.13 16.03
CA TRP A 2 -37.80 7.05 16.54
C TRP A 2 -37.14 5.66 16.46
N ASN A 3 -37.84 4.58 16.82
CA ASN A 3 -37.27 3.23 16.75
C ASN A 3 -36.83 2.82 15.33
N ARG A 4 -37.55 3.26 14.30
CA ARG A 4 -37.22 2.95 12.90
C ARG A 4 -35.96 3.70 12.45
N VAL A 5 -35.79 4.95 12.88
CA VAL A 5 -34.59 5.75 12.60
C VAL A 5 -33.37 5.15 13.28
N VAL A 6 -33.51 4.74 14.55
CA VAL A 6 -32.40 4.10 15.29
C VAL A 6 -31.99 2.78 14.65
N LEU A 7 -32.94 1.96 14.17
CA LEU A 7 -32.62 0.72 13.45
C LEU A 7 -31.82 0.96 12.17
N LEU A 8 -32.17 2.01 11.40
CA LEU A 8 -31.41 2.40 10.20
C LEU A 8 -30.00 2.88 10.56
N ILE A 9 -29.87 3.77 11.55
CA ILE A 9 -28.56 4.28 12.00
C ILE A 9 -27.68 3.13 12.52
N ALA A 10 -28.26 2.24 13.34
CA ALA A 10 -27.56 1.08 13.88
C ALA A 10 -27.11 0.14 12.75
N GLY A 11 -27.96 -0.11 11.76
CA GLY A 11 -27.60 -0.93 10.61
C GLY A 11 -26.46 -0.31 9.80
N VAL A 12 -26.57 0.98 9.44
CA VAL A 12 -25.52 1.71 8.72
C VAL A 12 -24.20 1.69 9.50
N ALA A 13 -24.23 1.99 10.81
CA ALA A 13 -23.06 1.95 11.67
C ALA A 13 -22.44 0.55 11.73
N CYS A 14 -23.26 -0.50 11.83
CA CYS A 14 -22.80 -1.89 11.83
C CYS A 14 -22.08 -2.24 10.51
N GLY A 15 -22.74 -2.02 9.38
CA GLY A 15 -22.19 -2.34 8.06
C GLY A 15 -20.92 -1.55 7.74
N TRP A 16 -20.90 -0.25 8.04
CA TRP A 16 -19.74 0.61 7.82
C TRP A 16 -18.54 0.17 8.66
N ASN A 17 -18.73 -0.06 9.96
CA ASN A 17 -17.65 -0.44 10.86
C ASN A 17 -17.16 -1.87 10.62
N LEU A 18 -18.03 -2.78 10.16
CA LEU A 18 -17.62 -4.15 9.83
C LEU A 18 -16.53 -4.16 8.75
N VAL A 19 -16.65 -3.34 7.72
CA VAL A 19 -15.62 -3.20 6.69
C VAL A 19 -14.27 -2.82 7.30
N HIS A 20 -14.25 -1.86 8.23
CA HIS A 20 -13.02 -1.43 8.92
C HIS A 20 -12.47 -2.48 9.89
N VAL A 21 -13.31 -3.28 10.56
CA VAL A 21 -12.84 -4.44 11.34
C VAL A 21 -12.07 -5.42 10.44
N LEU A 22 -12.54 -5.59 9.21
CA LEU A 22 -11.96 -6.53 8.26
C LEU A 22 -10.69 -5.97 7.59
N SER A 23 -10.65 -4.68 7.25
CA SER A 23 -9.55 -4.11 6.44
C SER A 23 -8.58 -3.19 7.19
N ALA A 24 -8.88 -2.71 8.40
CA ALA A 24 -7.99 -1.78 9.10
C ALA A 24 -6.81 -2.51 9.78
N PRO A 25 -5.72 -1.80 10.12
CA PRO A 25 -4.69 -2.32 11.02
C PRO A 25 -5.25 -2.82 12.35
N ALA A 26 -4.53 -3.72 13.02
CA ALA A 26 -5.03 -4.42 14.21
C ALA A 26 -5.56 -3.47 15.31
N ASP A 27 -4.85 -2.38 15.59
CA ASP A 27 -5.23 -1.43 16.63
C ASP A 27 -6.51 -0.66 16.30
N ARG A 28 -6.65 -0.23 15.04
CA ARG A 28 -7.88 0.44 14.57
C ARG A 28 -9.04 -0.55 14.50
N ALA A 29 -8.80 -1.77 14.02
CA ALA A 29 -9.81 -2.81 13.93
C ALA A 29 -10.43 -3.14 15.29
N ARG A 30 -9.65 -3.14 16.39
CA ARG A 30 -10.18 -3.33 17.76
C ARG A 30 -11.21 -2.26 18.13
N ARG A 31 -10.95 -0.98 17.80
CA ARG A 31 -11.90 0.11 18.06
C ARG A 31 -13.20 -0.08 17.26
N HIS A 32 -13.10 -0.46 15.99
CA HIS A 32 -14.29 -0.71 15.16
C HIS A 32 -15.10 -1.93 15.63
N ARG A 33 -14.48 -2.94 16.26
CA ARG A 33 -15.22 -4.07 16.86
C ARG A 33 -16.17 -3.61 17.96
N VAL A 34 -15.75 -2.66 18.79
CA VAL A 34 -16.59 -2.08 19.84
C VAL A 34 -17.80 -1.39 19.22
N TRP A 35 -17.60 -0.59 18.17
CA TRP A 35 -18.69 0.07 17.46
C TRP A 35 -19.66 -0.90 16.79
N VAL A 36 -19.16 -1.99 16.18
CA VAL A 36 -20.01 -3.06 15.66
C VAL A 36 -20.84 -3.70 16.78
N ALA A 37 -20.22 -4.04 17.91
CA ALA A 37 -20.93 -4.64 19.04
C ALA A 37 -22.04 -3.72 19.58
N LEU A 38 -21.74 -2.42 19.78
CA LEU A 38 -22.74 -1.43 20.21
C LEU A 38 -23.88 -1.29 19.20
N ALA A 39 -23.57 -1.23 17.91
CA ALA A 39 -24.56 -1.14 16.85
C ALA A 39 -25.47 -2.38 16.79
N VAL A 40 -24.91 -3.58 16.99
CA VAL A 40 -25.65 -4.83 17.06
C VAL A 40 -26.57 -4.86 18.28
N VAL A 41 -26.06 -4.49 19.46
CA VAL A 41 -26.86 -4.42 20.71
C VAL A 41 -28.01 -3.43 20.54
N ALA A 42 -27.75 -2.23 20.00
CA ALA A 42 -28.79 -1.24 19.72
C ALA A 42 -29.81 -1.75 18.69
N GLY A 43 -29.37 -2.38 17.59
CA GLY A 43 -30.24 -2.90 16.54
C GLY A 43 -31.16 -4.03 17.03
N ILE A 44 -30.63 -4.97 17.81
CA ILE A 44 -31.41 -6.07 18.40
C ILE A 44 -32.34 -5.52 19.49
N GLY A 45 -31.84 -4.67 20.38
CA GLY A 45 -32.63 -4.09 21.47
C GLY A 45 -33.81 -3.26 20.95
N MET A 46 -33.59 -2.44 19.91
CA MET A 46 -34.67 -1.65 19.31
C MET A 46 -35.66 -2.49 18.51
N SER A 47 -35.21 -3.59 17.90
CA SER A 47 -36.12 -4.57 17.30
C SER A 47 -37.01 -5.22 18.37
N ALA A 48 -36.43 -5.62 19.51
CA ALA A 48 -37.17 -6.20 20.64
C ALA A 48 -38.18 -5.22 21.23
N ALA A 49 -37.82 -3.93 21.31
CA ALA A 49 -38.71 -2.88 21.78
C ALA A 49 -39.96 -2.66 20.90
N LEU A 50 -40.01 -3.21 19.69
CA LEU A 50 -41.21 -3.15 18.84
C LEU A 50 -42.25 -4.24 19.19
N VAL A 51 -41.85 -5.31 19.87
CA VAL A 51 -42.71 -6.46 20.21
C VAL A 51 -43.98 -6.07 20.98
N PRO A 52 -43.95 -5.20 22.01
CA PRO A 52 -45.17 -4.84 22.75
C PRO A 52 -46.24 -4.17 21.88
N SER A 53 -45.84 -3.52 20.78
CA SER A 53 -46.74 -2.75 19.92
C SER A 53 -47.23 -3.50 18.68
N GLY A 54 -46.49 -4.50 18.20
CA GLY A 54 -46.79 -5.19 16.94
C GLY A 54 -46.41 -6.66 16.91
N GLY A 55 -46.16 -7.26 18.07
CA GLY A 55 -45.83 -8.67 18.24
C GLY A 55 -44.52 -9.09 17.55
N VAL A 56 -44.41 -10.40 17.30
CA VAL A 56 -43.22 -11.01 16.68
C VAL A 56 -42.97 -10.48 15.25
N GLY A 57 -44.05 -10.18 14.50
CA GLY A 57 -43.92 -9.62 13.15
C GLY A 57 -43.17 -8.29 13.13
N ALA A 58 -43.42 -7.42 14.12
CA ALA A 58 -42.72 -6.14 14.23
C ALA A 58 -41.23 -6.29 14.59
N PHE A 59 -40.87 -7.31 15.38
CA PHE A 59 -39.48 -7.67 15.66
C PHE A 59 -38.76 -8.12 14.39
N VAL A 60 -39.35 -9.05 13.64
CA VAL A 60 -38.78 -9.56 12.38
C VAL A 60 -38.59 -8.43 11.38
N LEU A 61 -39.60 -7.55 11.22
CA LEU A 61 -39.48 -6.38 10.35
C LEU A 61 -38.36 -5.44 10.80
N GLY A 62 -38.20 -5.25 12.12
CA GLY A 62 -37.10 -4.46 12.68
C GLY A 62 -35.72 -5.02 12.33
N LEU A 63 -35.53 -6.33 12.45
CA LEU A 63 -34.31 -7.02 12.05
C LEU A 63 -34.04 -6.91 10.54
N VAL A 64 -35.07 -7.03 9.70
CA VAL A 64 -34.93 -6.87 8.25
C VAL A 64 -34.43 -5.47 7.90
N VAL A 65 -34.98 -4.42 8.53
CA VAL A 65 -34.53 -3.04 8.32
C VAL A 65 -33.09 -2.84 8.78
N PHE A 66 -32.74 -3.36 9.96
CA PHE A 66 -31.38 -3.29 10.51
C PHE A 66 -30.37 -4.00 9.60
N LEU A 67 -30.63 -5.26 9.23
CA LEU A 67 -29.74 -6.06 8.39
C LEU A 67 -29.66 -5.50 6.97
N GLY A 68 -30.78 -5.08 6.39
CA GLY A 68 -30.82 -4.50 5.05
C GLY A 68 -29.97 -3.23 4.95
N SER A 69 -30.10 -2.31 5.92
CA SER A 69 -29.27 -1.10 5.97
C SER A 69 -27.79 -1.39 6.24
N ALA A 70 -27.48 -2.41 7.07
CA ALA A 70 -26.11 -2.88 7.26
C ALA A 70 -25.49 -3.44 5.97
N VAL A 71 -26.22 -4.24 5.21
CA VAL A 71 -25.75 -4.77 3.92
C VAL A 71 -25.47 -3.65 2.93
N VAL A 72 -26.38 -2.66 2.81
CA VAL A 72 -26.19 -1.52 1.90
C VAL A 72 -24.97 -0.69 2.31
N ALA A 73 -24.81 -0.38 3.61
CA ALA A 73 -23.66 0.37 4.11
C ALA A 73 -22.34 -0.38 3.94
N TYR A 74 -22.34 -1.70 4.21
CA TYR A 74 -21.19 -2.56 3.95
C TYR A 74 -20.81 -2.54 2.47
N ALA A 75 -21.78 -2.73 1.57
CA ALA A 75 -21.53 -2.75 0.13
C ALA A 75 -20.99 -1.40 -0.37
N GLY A 76 -21.60 -0.29 0.05
CA GLY A 76 -21.10 1.05 -0.25
C GLY A 76 -19.64 1.21 0.17
N ASN A 77 -19.31 0.91 1.42
CA ASN A 77 -17.96 1.08 1.94
C ASN A 77 -16.94 0.08 1.33
N ALA A 78 -17.35 -1.17 1.09
CA ALA A 78 -16.50 -2.18 0.45
C ALA A 78 -16.10 -1.80 -0.98
N ARG A 79 -16.99 -1.11 -1.70
CA ARG A 79 -16.70 -0.57 -3.04
C ARG A 79 -15.65 0.54 -3.00
N GLU A 80 -15.63 1.33 -1.94
CA GLU A 80 -14.73 2.48 -1.76
C GLU A 80 -13.32 2.10 -1.29
N LEU A 81 -13.14 0.95 -0.62
CA LEU A 81 -11.84 0.47 -0.09
C LEU A 81 -10.68 0.38 -1.10
N GLY A 82 -10.97 0.43 -2.40
CA GLY A 82 -9.97 0.32 -3.47
C GLY A 82 -9.80 1.58 -4.31
N LYS A 83 -10.37 2.73 -3.90
CA LYS A 83 -10.13 3.99 -4.58
C LYS A 83 -8.71 4.47 -4.26
N GLU A 84 -7.94 4.84 -5.29
CA GLU A 84 -6.74 5.66 -5.07
C GLU A 84 -7.25 7.04 -4.74
N GLU A 85 -6.65 7.66 -3.73
CA GLU A 85 -6.62 9.11 -3.67
C GLU A 85 -5.68 9.57 -4.79
N ASP A 86 -6.16 10.47 -5.64
CA ASP A 86 -5.28 11.12 -6.60
C ASP A 86 -4.22 11.91 -5.83
N PRO A 87 -2.93 11.74 -6.14
CA PRO A 87 -1.89 12.45 -5.43
C PRO A 87 -2.06 13.95 -5.67
N LEU A 88 -2.17 14.69 -4.56
CA LEU A 88 -2.26 16.15 -4.62
C LEU A 88 -1.04 16.75 -5.33
N PRO A 89 -1.21 17.87 -6.06
CA PRO A 89 -0.10 18.60 -6.64
C PRO A 89 0.91 18.97 -5.55
N ARG A 90 2.20 18.75 -5.81
CA ARG A 90 3.25 19.10 -4.86
C ARG A 90 3.77 20.52 -5.08
N PRO A 91 4.13 21.24 -4.01
CA PRO A 91 4.87 22.49 -4.15
C PRO A 91 6.24 22.23 -4.78
N ARG A 92 6.84 23.28 -5.34
CA ARG A 92 8.24 23.23 -5.78
C ARG A 92 9.14 23.12 -4.54
N PRO A 93 10.20 22.29 -4.57
CA PRO A 93 11.18 22.25 -3.47
C PRO A 93 11.81 23.62 -3.23
N GLU A 94 12.13 23.92 -1.98
CA GLU A 94 12.89 25.13 -1.65
C GLU A 94 14.36 24.98 -2.09
N PRO A 95 15.02 26.06 -2.56
CA PRO A 95 16.43 26.00 -2.90
C PRO A 95 17.28 25.69 -1.65
N PRO A 96 18.23 24.74 -1.72
CA PRO A 96 19.10 24.41 -0.60
C PRO A 96 20.02 25.58 -0.24
N THR A 97 20.27 25.80 1.05
CA THR A 97 21.27 26.79 1.53
C THR A 97 22.68 26.19 1.56
N SER A 98 22.79 24.87 1.73
CA SER A 98 24.00 24.04 1.63
C SER A 98 23.56 22.66 1.15
N GLY A 99 24.40 21.93 0.40
CA GLY A 99 24.02 20.62 -0.14
C GLY A 99 25.13 19.59 -0.05
N ASP A 100 24.74 18.33 0.17
CA ASP A 100 25.64 17.19 0.03
C ASP A 100 25.85 16.90 -1.47
N PRO A 101 27.09 17.03 -2.00
CA PRO A 101 27.36 16.90 -3.43
C PRO A 101 27.28 15.45 -3.92
N ARG A 102 27.20 14.46 -3.00
CA ARG A 102 27.26 13.06 -3.37
C ARG A 102 26.08 12.65 -4.26
N PRO A 103 26.32 11.94 -5.37
CA PRO A 103 25.26 11.35 -6.17
C PRO A 103 24.42 10.38 -5.34
N VAL A 104 23.11 10.37 -5.59
CA VAL A 104 22.17 9.52 -4.87
C VAL A 104 21.69 8.39 -5.77
N VAL A 105 21.77 7.16 -5.26
CA VAL A 105 21.19 5.98 -5.90
C VAL A 105 19.91 5.61 -5.18
N ILE A 106 18.78 5.60 -5.88
CA ILE A 106 17.49 5.24 -5.30
C ILE A 106 17.04 3.90 -5.88
N LEU A 107 16.97 2.88 -5.02
CA LEU A 107 16.33 1.61 -5.36
C LEU A 107 14.81 1.78 -5.30
N VAL A 108 14.12 1.47 -6.41
CA VAL A 108 12.67 1.69 -6.54
C VAL A 108 11.93 0.38 -6.76
N ALA A 109 10.97 0.06 -5.89
CA ALA A 109 10.10 -1.10 -6.06
C ALA A 109 8.61 -0.74 -5.95
N ASP A 110 7.76 -1.66 -6.39
CA ASP A 110 6.34 -1.62 -6.07
C ASP A 110 6.14 -2.00 -4.59
N GLY A 111 5.32 -1.23 -3.88
CA GLY A 111 5.31 -1.25 -2.41
C GLY A 111 4.49 -2.38 -1.79
N GLU A 112 5.15 -3.22 -1.00
CA GLU A 112 4.56 -4.04 0.08
C GLU A 112 5.19 -3.58 1.40
N PRO A 113 4.41 -3.02 2.35
CA PRO A 113 4.96 -2.41 3.56
C PRO A 113 5.53 -3.45 4.53
N GLU A 114 6.42 -3.04 5.43
CA GLU A 114 6.97 -3.89 6.50
C GLU A 114 5.88 -4.37 7.47
N THR A 115 4.88 -3.53 7.71
CA THR A 115 3.74 -3.85 8.57
C THR A 115 2.43 -3.61 7.84
N TYR A 116 1.38 -4.29 8.28
CA TYR A 116 0.06 -4.13 7.68
C TYR A 116 -0.55 -2.75 8.02
N THR A 117 -0.57 -1.84 7.05
CA THR A 117 -1.07 -0.45 7.21
C THR A 117 -2.51 -0.24 6.73
N GLY A 118 -3.18 -1.28 6.25
CA GLY A 118 -4.53 -1.23 5.70
C GLY A 118 -4.53 -1.35 4.16
N PRO A 119 -5.67 -1.12 3.48
CA PRO A 119 -5.88 -1.50 2.08
C PRO A 119 -5.06 -0.70 1.05
N GLY A 120 -4.60 0.51 1.40
CA GLY A 120 -4.00 1.48 0.48
C GLY A 120 -2.90 0.93 -0.44
N PRO A 121 -1.86 0.25 0.09
CA PRO A 121 -0.74 -0.27 -0.71
C PRO A 121 -1.16 -1.19 -1.87
N TRP A 122 -2.26 -1.92 -1.70
CA TRP A 122 -2.73 -2.93 -2.66
C TRP A 122 -3.88 -2.46 -3.55
N ALA A 123 -4.46 -1.28 -3.31
CA ALA A 123 -5.65 -0.80 -4.01
C ALA A 123 -5.45 -0.70 -5.53
N ARG A 124 -4.31 -0.15 -5.96
CA ARG A 124 -3.95 -0.04 -7.38
C ARG A 124 -3.70 -1.40 -8.01
N GLU A 125 -3.06 -2.32 -7.29
CA GLU A 125 -2.80 -3.68 -7.79
C GLU A 125 -4.09 -4.45 -8.03
N TRP A 126 -5.01 -4.39 -7.06
CA TRP A 126 -6.31 -5.04 -7.20
C TRP A 126 -7.14 -4.47 -8.34
N ARG A 127 -7.03 -3.17 -8.61
CA ARG A 127 -7.64 -2.57 -9.80
C ARG A 127 -6.98 -3.08 -11.07
N ARG A 128 -5.64 -3.03 -11.19
CA ARG A 128 -4.92 -3.55 -12.36
C ARG A 128 -5.34 -4.99 -12.68
N ARG A 129 -5.35 -5.85 -11.67
CA ARG A 129 -5.79 -7.25 -11.80
C ARG A 129 -7.27 -7.40 -12.16
N ALA A 130 -8.15 -6.61 -11.57
CA ALA A 130 -9.57 -6.64 -11.93
C ALA A 130 -9.83 -6.24 -13.40
N HIS A 131 -8.98 -5.40 -14.00
CA HIS A 131 -9.03 -5.11 -15.44
C HIS A 131 -8.49 -6.25 -16.29
N ALA A 132 -7.56 -7.06 -15.77
CA ALA A 132 -7.03 -8.24 -16.46
C ALA A 132 -8.03 -9.41 -16.50
N GLY A 133 -9.01 -9.45 -15.58
CA GLY A 133 -10.13 -10.37 -15.64
C GLY A 133 -10.79 -10.65 -14.27
N PRO A 134 -11.98 -11.27 -14.25
CA PRO A 134 -12.72 -11.56 -13.01
C PRO A 134 -11.99 -12.52 -12.06
N GLU A 135 -11.17 -13.42 -12.59
CA GLU A 135 -10.43 -14.42 -11.80
C GLU A 135 -9.13 -13.86 -11.19
N ALA A 136 -8.62 -12.75 -11.73
CA ALA A 136 -7.34 -12.18 -11.34
C ALA A 136 -7.41 -11.35 -10.05
N ALA A 137 -8.61 -10.92 -9.63
CA ALA A 137 -8.82 -10.15 -8.41
C ALA A 137 -10.10 -10.58 -7.66
N PRO A 138 -10.11 -10.52 -6.31
CA PRO A 138 -11.32 -10.76 -5.56
C PRO A 138 -12.39 -9.72 -5.90
N HIS A 139 -13.64 -10.17 -5.99
CA HIS A 139 -14.79 -9.30 -6.14
C HIS A 139 -14.81 -8.23 -5.05
N TRP A 140 -15.19 -6.99 -5.38
CA TRP A 140 -15.07 -5.84 -4.49
C TRP A 140 -15.80 -6.03 -3.14
N LEU A 141 -16.93 -6.75 -3.13
CA LEU A 141 -17.66 -7.11 -1.90
C LEU A 141 -16.85 -7.99 -0.93
N LEU A 142 -15.91 -8.81 -1.46
CA LEU A 142 -15.11 -9.76 -0.70
C LEU A 142 -13.73 -9.22 -0.33
N ARG A 143 -13.30 -8.09 -0.91
CA ARG A 143 -12.01 -7.45 -0.60
C ARG A 143 -11.79 -7.20 0.90
N PRO A 144 -12.78 -6.78 1.71
CA PRO A 144 -12.59 -6.67 3.16
C PRO A 144 -12.08 -7.97 3.78
N LEU A 145 -12.62 -9.13 3.38
CA LEU A 145 -12.19 -10.44 3.86
C LEU A 145 -10.80 -10.81 3.32
N THR A 146 -10.46 -10.42 2.10
CA THR A 146 -9.09 -10.61 1.61
C THR A 146 -8.09 -9.84 2.47
N TYR A 147 -8.44 -8.62 2.89
CA TYR A 147 -7.58 -7.82 3.76
C TYR A 147 -7.40 -8.41 5.17
N THR A 148 -8.39 -9.11 5.73
CA THR A 148 -8.18 -9.84 6.99
C THR A 148 -7.13 -10.94 6.83
N ARG A 149 -7.14 -11.64 5.69
CA ARG A 149 -6.18 -12.72 5.38
C ARG A 149 -4.78 -12.17 5.17
N ILE A 150 -4.65 -11.06 4.44
CA ILE A 150 -3.38 -10.35 4.29
C ILE A 150 -2.86 -9.94 5.68
N ARG A 151 -3.69 -9.30 6.50
CA ARG A 151 -3.32 -8.91 7.87
C ARG A 151 -2.89 -10.12 8.72
N ALA A 152 -3.55 -11.27 8.57
CA ALA A 152 -3.17 -12.50 9.27
C ALA A 152 -1.82 -13.05 8.80
N ALA A 153 -1.56 -13.06 7.48
CA ALA A 153 -0.26 -13.45 6.92
C ALA A 153 0.87 -12.54 7.43
N TYR A 154 0.62 -11.23 7.51
CA TYR A 154 1.54 -10.28 8.14
C TYR A 154 1.82 -10.54 9.62
N GLY A 155 0.90 -11.19 10.34
CA GLY A 155 1.09 -11.54 11.75
C GLY A 155 2.18 -12.60 11.97
N VAL A 156 2.61 -13.29 10.91
CA VAL A 156 3.63 -14.35 10.97
C VAL A 156 4.80 -14.13 9.99
N LEU A 157 4.73 -13.10 9.14
CA LEU A 157 5.75 -12.77 8.15
C LEU A 157 6.85 -11.92 8.82
N PRO A 158 8.14 -12.33 8.75
CA PRO A 158 9.24 -11.49 9.20
C PRO A 158 9.28 -10.15 8.44
N PRO A 159 9.53 -9.01 9.09
CA PRO A 159 9.61 -7.71 8.42
C PRO A 159 10.62 -7.69 7.25
N GLU A 160 11.74 -8.40 7.40
CA GLU A 160 12.81 -8.48 6.40
C GLU A 160 12.40 -9.24 5.13
N GLU A 161 11.36 -10.07 5.20
CA GLU A 161 10.82 -10.82 4.06
C GLU A 161 9.71 -10.04 3.32
N THR A 162 9.30 -8.87 3.82
CA THR A 162 8.44 -7.95 3.06
C THR A 162 9.24 -7.24 1.99
N VAL A 163 8.61 -6.75 0.91
CA VAL A 163 9.33 -6.01 -0.14
C VAL A 163 10.03 -4.77 0.43
N GLN A 164 9.37 -4.05 1.34
CA GLN A 164 9.98 -2.90 1.99
C GLN A 164 11.22 -3.29 2.82
N GLY A 165 11.09 -4.24 3.76
CA GLY A 165 12.20 -4.62 4.63
C GLY A 165 13.36 -5.27 3.88
N TRP A 166 13.06 -6.05 2.84
CA TRP A 166 14.04 -6.62 1.92
C TRP A 166 14.79 -5.52 1.15
N LEU A 167 14.06 -4.58 0.54
CA LEU A 167 14.67 -3.50 -0.24
C LEU A 167 15.49 -2.56 0.63
N SER A 168 15.02 -2.22 1.84
CA SER A 168 15.80 -1.45 2.82
C SER A 168 17.07 -2.18 3.25
N THR A 169 17.04 -3.52 3.34
CA THR A 169 18.23 -4.32 3.62
C THR A 169 19.20 -4.30 2.45
N LEU A 170 18.69 -4.43 1.21
CA LEU A 170 19.49 -4.32 -0.01
C LEU A 170 20.14 -2.93 -0.13
N ALA A 171 19.37 -1.86 0.08
CA ALA A 171 19.85 -0.48 0.07
C ALA A 171 20.97 -0.27 1.10
N ARG A 172 20.80 -0.72 2.35
CA ARG A 172 21.86 -0.64 3.39
C ARG A 172 23.09 -1.48 3.10
N ARG A 173 22.98 -2.58 2.37
CA ARG A 173 24.13 -3.38 1.93
C ARG A 173 24.89 -2.66 0.82
N LEU A 174 24.16 -2.14 -0.16
CA LEU A 174 24.71 -1.38 -1.28
C LEU A 174 25.36 -0.06 -0.82
N ASP A 175 24.76 0.66 0.13
CA ASP A 175 25.35 1.87 0.72
C ASP A 175 26.73 1.58 1.34
N ARG A 176 26.83 0.45 2.06
CA ARG A 176 28.10 0.01 2.67
C ARG A 176 29.14 -0.44 1.65
N SER A 177 28.73 -1.05 0.53
CA SER A 177 29.67 -1.52 -0.48
C SER A 177 30.17 -0.41 -1.41
N LEU A 178 29.31 0.55 -1.75
CA LEU A 178 29.69 1.74 -2.52
C LEU A 178 30.47 2.77 -1.69
N GLY A 179 30.42 2.67 -0.36
CA GLY A 179 31.19 3.52 0.54
C GLY A 179 30.69 4.97 0.58
N GLY A 180 31.58 5.89 0.96
CA GLY A 180 31.22 7.29 1.19
C GLY A 180 31.00 8.14 -0.06
N GLU A 181 31.24 7.60 -1.27
CA GLU A 181 31.16 8.33 -2.54
C GLU A 181 29.73 8.57 -3.01
N TYR A 182 28.83 7.64 -2.67
CA TYR A 182 27.41 7.67 -3.03
C TYR A 182 26.55 7.71 -1.76
N ARG A 183 25.29 8.08 -1.93
CA ARG A 183 24.25 7.88 -0.92
C ARG A 183 23.19 6.95 -1.50
N VAL A 184 22.93 5.82 -0.85
CA VAL A 184 21.89 4.89 -1.31
C VAL A 184 20.63 5.05 -0.47
N GLN A 185 19.48 5.07 -1.14
CA GLN A 185 18.17 5.10 -0.48
C GLN A 185 17.19 4.16 -1.18
N GLU A 186 16.16 3.75 -0.45
CA GLU A 186 14.99 3.09 -0.99
C GLU A 186 13.85 4.08 -1.20
N ALA A 187 13.03 3.82 -2.22
CA ALA A 187 11.76 4.49 -2.39
C ALA A 187 10.72 3.58 -3.04
N PHE A 188 9.45 3.88 -2.79
CA PHE A 188 8.36 3.04 -3.28
C PHE A 188 7.36 3.86 -4.08
N LEU A 189 6.68 3.19 -5.02
CA LEU A 189 5.62 3.82 -5.81
C LEU A 189 4.29 3.92 -5.06
N ARG A 190 4.06 3.03 -4.08
CA ARG A 190 2.73 2.81 -3.48
C ARG A 190 2.68 2.92 -1.96
N ILE A 191 3.83 3.00 -1.30
CA ILE A 191 3.97 3.10 0.15
C ILE A 191 4.98 4.17 0.52
N SER A 192 5.06 4.49 1.81
CA SER A 192 6.10 5.36 2.35
C SER A 192 7.40 4.58 2.59
N PRO A 193 8.59 5.19 2.38
CA PRO A 193 8.80 6.50 1.76
C PRO A 193 8.47 6.50 0.27
N SER A 194 7.58 7.42 -0.15
CA SER A 194 7.18 7.49 -1.56
C SER A 194 8.28 8.12 -2.39
N LEU A 195 8.50 7.64 -3.63
CA LEU A 195 9.51 8.19 -4.54
C LEU A 195 9.40 9.70 -4.72
N ALA A 196 8.18 10.24 -4.83
CA ALA A 196 7.98 11.69 -4.93
C ALA A 196 8.44 12.45 -3.67
N SER A 197 8.26 11.88 -2.47
CA SER A 197 8.74 12.49 -1.22
C SER A 197 10.24 12.35 -1.06
N THR A 198 10.79 11.19 -1.40
CA THR A 198 12.25 10.97 -1.38
C THR A 198 12.94 11.97 -2.30
N LEU A 199 12.49 12.10 -3.55
CA LEU A 199 13.03 13.08 -4.50
C LEU A 199 12.89 14.52 -3.99
N PHE A 200 11.73 14.88 -3.44
CA PHE A 200 11.47 16.22 -2.92
C PHE A 200 12.46 16.57 -1.79
N HIS A 201 12.61 15.72 -0.79
CA HIS A 201 13.53 15.97 0.32
C HIS A 201 15.00 15.92 -0.10
N LEU A 202 15.38 15.05 -1.06
CA LEU A 202 16.72 15.05 -1.62
C LEU A 202 17.07 16.38 -2.31
N ALA A 203 16.09 16.99 -2.98
CA ALA A 203 16.29 18.30 -3.61
C ALA A 203 16.46 19.43 -2.57
N GLU A 204 15.71 19.37 -1.45
CA GLU A 204 15.85 20.30 -0.31
C GLU A 204 17.19 20.11 0.42
N ASP A 205 17.65 18.86 0.55
CA ASP A 205 18.97 18.49 1.07
C ASP A 205 20.12 18.90 0.11
N GLY A 206 19.79 19.38 -1.08
CA GLY A 206 20.73 19.92 -2.07
C GLY A 206 21.42 18.89 -2.96
N HIS A 207 20.96 17.64 -2.97
CA HIS A 207 21.43 16.65 -3.93
C HIS A 207 20.98 17.01 -5.35
N ARG A 208 21.90 16.95 -6.31
CA ARG A 208 21.66 17.35 -7.71
C ARG A 208 21.67 16.22 -8.71
N THR A 209 22.24 15.07 -8.34
CA THR A 209 22.40 13.94 -9.25
C THR A 209 21.77 12.70 -8.63
N VAL A 210 20.76 12.15 -9.31
CA VAL A 210 20.00 10.99 -8.82
C VAL A 210 19.94 9.92 -9.90
N LEU A 211 20.29 8.69 -9.54
CA LEU A 211 20.04 7.49 -10.34
C LEU A 211 18.86 6.73 -9.76
N LEU A 212 17.81 6.53 -10.57
CA LEU A 212 16.70 5.66 -10.23
C LEU A 212 16.98 4.25 -10.74
N VAL A 213 16.98 3.29 -9.82
CA VAL A 213 17.25 1.88 -10.11
C VAL A 213 15.99 1.07 -9.79
N PRO A 214 15.14 0.80 -10.79
CA PRO A 214 13.94 0.00 -10.56
C PRO A 214 14.28 -1.47 -10.29
N VAL A 215 13.54 -2.10 -9.38
CA VAL A 215 13.76 -3.49 -8.94
C VAL A 215 12.51 -4.32 -9.19
N GLY A 216 12.68 -5.44 -9.90
CA GLY A 216 11.66 -6.49 -9.95
C GLY A 216 10.40 -6.17 -10.77
N TYR A 217 10.56 -5.42 -11.85
CA TYR A 217 9.50 -5.16 -12.83
C TYR A 217 9.65 -6.07 -14.06
N ALA A 218 8.56 -6.72 -14.49
CA ALA A 218 8.55 -7.62 -15.65
C ALA A 218 8.62 -6.90 -17.01
N GLN A 219 8.37 -5.58 -17.05
CA GLN A 219 8.37 -4.75 -18.26
C GLN A 219 8.90 -3.35 -17.94
N ASP A 220 9.12 -2.55 -18.99
CA ASP A 220 9.57 -1.17 -18.89
C ASP A 220 8.70 -0.34 -17.91
N VAL A 221 9.33 0.15 -16.85
CA VAL A 221 8.71 0.97 -15.80
C VAL A 221 9.02 2.47 -15.99
N ALA A 222 9.69 2.85 -17.09
CA ALA A 222 10.12 4.22 -17.33
C ALA A 222 8.96 5.21 -17.34
N ALA A 223 7.82 4.89 -17.95
CA ALA A 223 6.68 5.81 -18.02
C ALA A 223 6.11 6.15 -16.62
N PRO A 224 5.74 5.18 -15.77
CA PRO A 224 5.36 5.45 -14.38
C PRO A 224 6.42 6.22 -13.57
N LEU A 225 7.70 5.90 -13.73
CA LEU A 225 8.77 6.61 -13.01
C LEU A 225 8.89 8.07 -13.47
N ARG A 226 8.86 8.32 -14.79
CA ARG A 226 8.91 9.67 -15.36
C ARG A 226 7.74 10.52 -14.88
N GLU A 227 6.55 9.94 -14.78
CA GLU A 227 5.38 10.62 -14.25
C GLU A 227 5.60 11.05 -12.80
N VAL A 228 6.11 10.17 -11.94
CA VAL A 228 6.41 10.50 -10.54
C VAL A 228 7.49 11.56 -10.41
N VAL A 229 8.57 11.46 -11.20
CA VAL A 229 9.64 12.47 -11.25
C VAL A 229 9.08 13.83 -11.68
N THR A 230 8.21 13.85 -12.69
CA THR A 230 7.56 15.09 -13.16
C THR A 230 6.71 15.71 -12.06
N ARG A 231 5.88 14.92 -11.38
CA ARG A 231 5.04 15.38 -10.26
C ARG A 231 5.84 15.86 -9.04
N SER A 232 7.06 15.37 -8.86
CA SER A 232 7.95 15.82 -7.76
C SER A 232 8.57 17.20 -8.01
N ARG A 233 8.55 17.70 -9.26
CA ARG A 233 9.07 19.01 -9.67
C ARG A 233 10.56 19.24 -9.37
N VAL A 234 11.32 18.19 -9.03
CA VAL A 234 12.75 18.30 -8.68
C VAL A 234 13.63 18.75 -9.85
N ARG A 235 13.22 18.45 -11.10
CA ARG A 235 13.90 18.94 -12.30
C ARG A 235 13.84 20.47 -12.42
N GLU A 236 12.79 21.11 -11.90
CA GLU A 236 12.64 22.57 -11.91
C GLU A 236 13.63 23.28 -10.99
N VAL A 237 14.23 22.56 -10.03
CA VAL A 237 15.28 23.09 -9.17
C VAL A 237 16.68 22.63 -9.59
N GLY A 238 16.82 21.94 -10.74
CA GLY A 238 18.11 21.54 -11.29
C GLY A 238 18.61 20.17 -10.85
N VAL A 239 17.73 19.28 -10.36
CA VAL A 239 18.09 17.87 -10.12
C VAL A 239 18.08 17.10 -11.44
N SER A 240 19.23 16.53 -11.80
CA SER A 240 19.34 15.53 -12.86
C SER A 240 18.89 14.17 -12.35
N VAL A 241 17.99 13.53 -13.10
CA VAL A 241 17.43 12.22 -12.74
C VAL A 241 17.61 11.29 -13.93
N ASP A 242 18.50 10.31 -13.74
CA ASP A 242 18.80 9.23 -14.67
C ASP A 242 18.04 7.96 -14.30
N TYR A 243 17.78 7.10 -15.27
CA TYR A 243 17.04 5.86 -15.08
C TYR A 243 17.93 4.70 -15.49
N ALA A 244 18.32 3.86 -14.53
CA ALA A 244 18.95 2.58 -14.81
C ALA A 244 17.90 1.60 -15.37
N PRO A 245 18.33 0.59 -16.14
CA PRO A 245 17.46 -0.54 -16.46
C PRO A 245 16.96 -1.26 -15.19
N VAL A 246 15.94 -2.10 -15.31
CA VAL A 246 15.41 -2.87 -14.17
C VAL A 246 16.44 -3.87 -13.66
N LEU A 247 16.60 -3.98 -12.34
CA LEU A 247 17.37 -5.05 -11.69
C LEU A 247 16.58 -6.35 -11.64
N GLY A 248 17.25 -7.45 -11.94
CA GLY A 248 16.67 -8.78 -11.98
C GLY A 248 15.76 -9.01 -13.18
N ILE A 249 15.88 -8.23 -14.26
CA ILE A 249 15.04 -8.39 -15.46
C ILE A 249 15.21 -9.77 -16.13
N ASP A 250 16.44 -10.33 -16.08
CA ASP A 250 16.78 -11.65 -16.62
C ASP A 250 16.59 -12.78 -15.59
N SER A 251 16.00 -12.46 -14.43
CA SER A 251 15.71 -13.41 -13.35
C SER A 251 14.21 -13.53 -13.12
N ASP A 252 13.79 -14.48 -12.29
CA ASP A 252 12.39 -14.69 -11.91
C ASP A 252 11.93 -13.75 -10.77
N VAL A 253 12.74 -12.75 -10.37
CA VAL A 253 12.39 -11.78 -9.30
C VAL A 253 11.04 -11.10 -9.54
N ALA A 254 10.75 -10.70 -10.79
CA ALA A 254 9.48 -10.06 -11.12
C ALA A 254 8.28 -11.00 -10.92
N ASP A 255 8.44 -12.29 -11.27
CA ASP A 255 7.41 -13.31 -11.08
C ASP A 255 7.21 -13.62 -9.58
N VAL A 256 8.30 -13.71 -8.83
CA VAL A 256 8.29 -13.89 -7.37
C VAL A 256 7.52 -12.75 -6.71
N LEU A 257 7.85 -11.50 -7.02
CA LEU A 257 7.14 -10.32 -6.51
C LEU A 257 5.67 -10.31 -6.94
N GLY A 258 5.38 -10.66 -8.21
CA GLY A 258 4.03 -10.79 -8.74
C GLY A 258 3.17 -11.85 -8.05
N ALA A 259 3.79 -12.92 -7.52
CA ALA A 259 3.12 -14.01 -6.82
C ALA A 259 2.83 -13.72 -5.34
N ARG A 260 3.46 -12.69 -4.74
CA ARG A 260 3.31 -12.38 -3.31
C ARG A 260 1.89 -11.97 -2.92
N LEU A 261 1.29 -11.00 -3.60
CA LEU A 261 -0.05 -10.53 -3.27
C LEU A 261 -1.11 -11.65 -3.35
N PRO A 262 -1.15 -12.52 -4.38
CA PRO A 262 -1.99 -13.70 -4.40
C PRO A 262 -1.79 -14.66 -3.21
N ALA A 263 -0.56 -14.88 -2.76
CA ALA A 263 -0.29 -15.71 -1.59
C ALA A 263 -0.84 -15.05 -0.32
N LEU A 264 -0.53 -13.76 -0.09
CA LEU A 264 -1.04 -12.98 1.03
C LEU A 264 -2.57 -12.91 1.06
N ALA A 265 -3.21 -12.74 -0.10
CA ALA A 265 -4.67 -12.72 -0.26
C ALA A 265 -5.35 -14.05 0.14
N ARG A 266 -4.61 -15.16 0.03
CA ARG A 266 -5.03 -16.49 0.50
C ARG A 266 -4.65 -16.74 1.96
N GLY A 267 -3.97 -15.81 2.62
CA GLY A 267 -3.45 -15.97 3.98
C GLY A 267 -2.26 -16.94 4.06
N GLN A 268 -1.56 -17.13 2.94
CA GLN A 268 -0.41 -18.03 2.83
C GLN A 268 0.89 -17.25 2.97
N ALA A 269 1.98 -17.94 3.33
CA ALA A 269 3.31 -17.37 3.28
C ALA A 269 3.67 -17.01 1.82
N PRO A 270 4.11 -15.78 1.55
CA PRO A 270 4.55 -15.39 0.21
C PRO A 270 5.90 -16.05 -0.15
N PRO A 271 6.25 -16.15 -1.44
CA PRO A 271 7.57 -16.55 -1.89
C PRO A 271 8.69 -15.71 -1.25
N ARG A 272 9.80 -16.34 -0.85
CA ARG A 272 10.91 -15.66 -0.15
C ARG A 272 11.70 -14.74 -1.07
N LEU A 273 12.20 -13.64 -0.50
CA LEU A 273 13.01 -12.65 -1.22
C LEU A 273 14.50 -12.73 -0.88
N ALA A 274 14.83 -13.33 0.27
CA ALA A 274 16.21 -13.45 0.75
C ALA A 274 17.15 -14.11 -0.28
N ASP A 275 16.64 -15.08 -1.04
CA ASP A 275 17.40 -15.85 -2.04
C ASP A 275 17.95 -14.98 -3.20
N TYR A 276 17.39 -13.78 -3.39
CA TYR A 276 17.78 -12.85 -4.46
C TYR A 276 18.69 -11.71 -4.01
N ALA A 277 18.91 -11.55 -2.70
CA ALA A 277 19.58 -10.37 -2.15
C ALA A 277 21.01 -10.19 -2.68
N ASP A 278 21.79 -11.28 -2.70
CA ASP A 278 23.21 -11.21 -3.07
C ASP A 278 23.38 -10.99 -4.59
N ALA A 279 22.57 -11.65 -5.42
CA ALA A 279 22.60 -11.48 -6.87
C ALA A 279 22.21 -10.06 -7.30
N LEU A 280 21.13 -9.51 -6.72
CA LEU A 280 20.69 -8.16 -7.02
C LEU A 280 21.64 -7.09 -6.48
N GLN A 281 22.32 -7.35 -5.36
CA GLN A 281 23.35 -6.45 -4.86
C GLN A 281 24.50 -6.34 -5.86
N ALA A 282 25.02 -7.49 -6.34
CA ALA A 282 26.10 -7.50 -7.32
C ALA A 282 25.70 -6.82 -8.64
N GLU A 283 24.47 -7.04 -9.11
CA GLU A 283 23.95 -6.36 -10.29
C GLU A 283 23.85 -4.84 -10.07
N ALA A 284 23.35 -4.41 -8.90
CA ALA A 284 23.25 -2.99 -8.56
C ALA A 284 24.62 -2.30 -8.52
N GLU A 285 25.64 -2.95 -7.93
CA GLU A 285 27.01 -2.44 -7.91
C GLU A 285 27.56 -2.24 -9.33
N GLN A 286 27.33 -3.19 -10.24
CA GLN A 286 27.74 -3.08 -11.64
C GLN A 286 27.03 -1.92 -12.35
N ARG A 287 25.73 -1.71 -12.10
CA ARG A 287 24.97 -0.61 -12.69
C ARG A 287 25.47 0.75 -12.21
N VAL A 288 25.77 0.88 -10.93
CA VAL A 288 26.31 2.12 -10.36
C VAL A 288 27.73 2.37 -10.89
N ALA A 289 28.57 1.35 -10.99
CA ALA A 289 29.91 1.48 -11.57
C ALA A 289 29.88 1.89 -13.06
N ALA A 290 28.85 1.48 -13.80
CA ALA A 290 28.64 1.87 -15.20
C ALA A 290 27.97 3.25 -15.35
N TRP A 291 27.48 3.86 -14.27
CA TRP A 291 26.89 5.19 -14.29
C TRP A 291 28.02 6.23 -14.33
N ASP A 292 28.20 6.84 -15.50
CA ASP A 292 29.31 7.76 -15.82
C ASP A 292 29.16 9.16 -15.17
N VAL A 293 28.73 9.19 -13.91
CA VAL A 293 28.79 10.37 -13.06
C VAL A 293 29.88 10.14 -12.03
N ARG A 294 31.09 10.61 -12.35
CA ARG A 294 32.15 10.66 -11.33
C ARG A 294 31.77 11.75 -10.32
N PRO A 295 31.78 11.46 -9.00
CA PRO A 295 31.72 12.51 -8.01
C PRO A 295 32.93 13.46 -8.24
N SER A 296 32.64 14.74 -8.43
CA SER A 296 33.64 15.79 -8.61
C SER A 296 34.33 16.15 -7.31
#